data_AF-C6FWD5-F1
#
_entry.id   AF-C6FWD5-F1
#
_cell.length_a   1.000
_cell.length_b   1.000
_cell.length_c   1.000
_cell.angle_alpha   90.00
_cell.angle_beta   90.00
_cell.angle_gamma   90.00
#
_symmetry.space_group_name_H-M   'P 1'
#
loop_
_entity.id
_entity.type
_entity.pdbx_description
1 polymer ?
#
loop_
_entity_poly.entity_id
_entity_poly.type
_entity_poly.pdbx_seq_one_letter_code
_entity_poly.pdbx_strand_id
1 'polypeptide(L)'
;ETRERFDQLASAGRKLADLHVGYESVKPYPLDVQLKPGADPEDRETWRVEKMKWKSKQDHSTIIYNSRVTIAGIPDEAERYLLGSRSALGWIIDRYRVTTDKASGIVNDPNDWCDEHANPTYIVDLIKKVTTS
;
A
#
# COMPACT_ATOMS: atom_id res chain seq x y z
N GLU A 1 25.31 2.37 -2.92
CA GLU A 1 24.13 2.47 -2.04
C GLU A 1 24.56 2.28 -0.60
N THR A 2 24.08 3.12 0.33
CA THR A 2 24.59 3.19 1.71
C THR A 2 23.89 2.15 2.60
N ARG A 3 24.67 1.45 3.44
CA ARG A 3 24.21 0.46 4.42
C ARG A 3 23.04 0.95 5.29
N GLU A 4 23.02 2.24 5.62
CA GLU A 4 21.92 2.89 6.34
C GLU A 4 20.57 2.81 5.61
N ARG A 5 20.55 2.94 4.27
CA ARG A 5 19.31 2.81 3.48
C ARG A 5 18.79 1.38 3.56
N PHE A 6 19.69 0.40 3.51
CA PHE A 6 19.34 -1.01 3.66
C PHE A 6 18.80 -1.32 5.06
N ASP A 7 19.44 -0.79 6.12
CA ASP A 7 19.02 -1.02 7.50
C ASP A 7 17.68 -0.33 7.81
N GLN A 8 17.42 0.85 7.26
CA GLN A 8 16.12 1.51 7.33
C GLN A 8 15.03 0.72 6.58
N LEU A 9 15.35 0.22 5.38
CA LEU A 9 14.45 -0.64 4.59
C LEU A 9 14.15 -1.96 5.31
N ALA A 10 15.15 -2.57 5.95
CA ALA A 10 15.03 -3.82 6.70
C ALA A 10 14.25 -3.62 8.01
N SER A 11 14.48 -2.52 8.73
CA SER A 11 13.75 -2.17 9.95
C SER A 11 12.28 -1.86 9.65
N ALA A 12 12.01 -1.08 8.62
CA ALA A 12 10.64 -0.83 8.18
C ALA A 12 9.97 -2.09 7.64
N GLY A 13 10.70 -2.91 6.89
CA GLY A 13 10.23 -4.22 6.43
C GLY A 13 9.89 -5.16 7.58
N ARG A 14 10.67 -5.13 8.67
CA ARG A 14 10.42 -5.90 9.89
C ARG A 14 9.21 -5.38 10.65
N LYS A 15 9.06 -4.06 10.81
CA LYS A 15 7.85 -3.46 11.40
C LYS A 15 6.60 -3.69 10.55
N LEU A 16 6.72 -3.70 9.22
CA LEU A 16 5.66 -4.12 8.31
C LEU A 16 5.32 -5.60 8.50
N ALA A 17 6.32 -6.48 8.63
CA ALA A 17 6.12 -7.89 8.91
C ALA A 17 5.49 -8.12 10.30
N ASP A 18 5.88 -7.35 11.31
CA ASP A 18 5.27 -7.40 12.65
C ASP A 18 3.82 -6.91 12.62
N LEU A 19 3.52 -5.89 11.80
CA LEU A 19 2.15 -5.50 11.47
C LEU A 19 1.38 -6.67 10.82
N HIS A 20 2.02 -7.46 9.93
CA HIS A 20 1.41 -8.66 9.33
C HIS A 20 1.13 -9.78 10.36
N VAL A 21 1.87 -9.89 11.46
CA VAL A 21 1.66 -10.92 12.50
C VAL A 21 0.49 -10.58 13.44
N GLY A 22 0.12 -9.29 13.59
CA GLY A 22 -1.08 -8.83 14.30
C GLY A 22 -2.25 -8.38 13.40
N TYR A 23 -2.09 -8.49 12.09
CA TYR A 23 -2.92 -7.89 11.02
C TYR A 23 -4.35 -8.41 10.93
N GLU A 24 -4.61 -9.65 11.36
CA GLU A 24 -5.91 -10.28 11.21
C GLU A 24 -6.96 -9.74 12.19
N SER A 25 -6.54 -9.16 13.32
CA SER A 25 -7.43 -8.74 14.41
C SER A 25 -7.79 -7.25 14.42
N VAL A 26 -7.13 -6.41 13.60
CA VAL A 26 -7.40 -4.97 13.53
C VAL A 26 -8.64 -4.70 12.69
N LYS A 27 -9.62 -3.99 13.28
CA LYS A 27 -10.82 -3.52 12.57
C LYS A 27 -10.39 -2.50 11.49
N PRO A 28 -10.71 -2.69 10.21
CA PRO A 28 -10.31 -1.75 9.15
C PRO A 28 -10.95 -0.37 9.32
N TYR A 29 -10.20 0.69 8.99
CA TYR A 29 -10.72 2.05 8.95
C TYR A 29 -11.77 2.16 7.82
N PRO A 30 -12.90 2.84 8.03
CA PRO A 30 -13.95 3.00 7.02
C PRO A 30 -13.54 4.04 5.95
N LEU A 31 -12.49 3.75 5.19
CA LEU A 31 -12.03 4.58 4.07
C LEU A 31 -13.04 4.53 2.91
N ASP A 32 -13.15 5.65 2.21
CA ASP A 32 -13.97 5.80 1.01
C ASP A 32 -13.20 5.27 -0.21
N VAL A 33 -13.59 4.09 -0.71
CA VAL A 33 -12.99 3.47 -1.89
C VAL A 33 -13.83 3.81 -3.11
N GLN A 34 -13.32 4.71 -3.93
CA GLN A 34 -14.01 5.26 -5.09
C GLN A 34 -13.54 4.58 -6.38
N LEU A 35 -14.48 3.95 -7.09
CA LEU A 35 -14.28 3.42 -8.43
C LEU A 35 -14.59 4.48 -9.48
N LYS A 36 -13.72 4.62 -10.48
CA LYS A 36 -13.96 5.50 -11.62
C LYS A 36 -14.95 4.86 -12.61
N PRO A 37 -15.61 5.68 -13.47
CA PRO A 37 -16.50 5.14 -14.50
C PRO A 37 -15.82 4.08 -15.36
N GLY A 38 -16.49 2.94 -15.53
CA GLY A 38 -15.98 1.79 -16.29
C GLY A 38 -15.07 0.83 -15.51
N ALA A 39 -14.82 1.08 -14.22
CA ALA A 39 -14.22 0.11 -13.33
C ALA A 39 -15.29 -0.82 -12.74
N ASP A 40 -14.99 -2.11 -12.68
CA ASP A 40 -15.89 -3.14 -12.15
C ASP A 40 -15.29 -3.71 -10.85
N PRO A 41 -15.98 -3.66 -9.70
CA PRO A 41 -15.49 -4.24 -8.46
C PRO A 41 -15.28 -5.77 -8.52
N GLU A 42 -15.99 -6.48 -9.40
CA GLU A 42 -15.84 -7.92 -9.60
C GLU A 42 -14.69 -8.27 -10.54
N ASP A 43 -14.22 -7.30 -11.35
CA ASP A 43 -13.03 -7.44 -12.18
C ASP A 43 -11.76 -7.31 -11.35
N ARG A 44 -10.98 -8.40 -11.30
CA ARG A 44 -9.66 -8.45 -10.67
C ARG A 44 -8.73 -7.34 -11.17
N GLU A 45 -8.79 -6.98 -12.45
CA GLU A 45 -7.93 -5.96 -13.05
C GLU A 45 -8.23 -4.55 -12.52
N THR A 46 -9.41 -4.33 -11.92
CA THR A 46 -9.71 -3.08 -11.21
C THR A 46 -8.79 -2.86 -10.02
N TRP A 47 -8.32 -3.93 -9.38
CA TRP A 47 -7.57 -3.87 -8.13
C TRP A 47 -6.06 -4.06 -8.31
N ARG A 48 -5.55 -4.21 -9.55
CA ARG A 48 -4.11 -4.32 -9.76
C ARG A 48 -3.39 -3.01 -9.46
N VAL A 49 -2.28 -3.10 -8.75
CA VAL A 49 -1.39 -1.97 -8.46
C VAL A 49 -0.26 -1.93 -9.47
N GLU A 50 -0.06 -0.76 -10.07
CA GLU A 50 1.17 -0.45 -10.81
C GLU A 50 2.10 0.39 -9.93
N LYS A 51 1.62 1.58 -9.54
CA LYS A 51 2.32 2.49 -8.63
C LYS A 51 1.34 3.43 -7.95
N MET A 52 1.19 3.29 -6.65
CA MET A 52 0.37 4.19 -5.84
C MET A 52 1.08 5.54 -5.62
N LYS A 53 0.28 6.57 -5.30
CA LYS A 53 0.80 7.87 -4.86
C LYS A 53 -0.23 8.63 -4.03
N TRP A 54 0.26 9.53 -3.18
CA TRP A 54 -0.59 10.57 -2.60
C TRP A 54 -1.18 11.47 -3.68
N LYS A 55 -2.37 12.02 -3.41
CA LYS A 55 -3.00 13.01 -4.27
C LYS A 55 -2.11 14.22 -4.50
N SER A 56 -1.40 14.70 -3.47
CA SER A 56 -0.30 15.66 -3.63
C SER A 56 0.73 15.51 -2.51
N LYS A 57 1.81 16.31 -2.54
CA LYS A 57 2.81 16.32 -1.47
C LYS A 57 2.30 16.95 -0.16
N GLN A 58 1.20 17.69 -0.22
CA GLN A 58 0.59 18.39 0.91
C GLN A 58 -0.73 17.74 1.35
N ASP A 59 -1.38 17.02 0.43
CA ASP A 59 -2.69 16.39 0.64
C ASP A 59 -2.51 14.86 0.66
N HIS A 60 -2.41 14.32 1.88
CA HIS A 60 -2.35 12.89 2.16
C HIS A 60 -3.71 12.32 2.59
N SER A 61 -4.81 13.09 2.44
CA SER A 61 -6.16 12.57 2.72
C SER A 61 -6.63 11.51 1.72
N THR A 62 -5.90 11.38 0.61
CA THR A 62 -6.28 10.58 -0.55
C THR A 62 -5.07 9.88 -1.18
N ILE A 63 -5.20 8.57 -1.41
CA ILE A 63 -4.28 7.76 -2.20
C ILE A 63 -4.89 7.54 -3.59
N ILE A 64 -4.14 7.90 -4.62
CA ILE A 64 -4.40 7.45 -5.98
C ILE A 64 -3.84 6.03 -6.09
N TYR A 65 -4.74 5.05 -6.04
CA TYR A 65 -4.38 3.64 -5.98
C TYR A 65 -3.90 3.14 -7.35
N ASN A 66 -4.71 3.37 -8.38
CA ASN A 66 -4.34 3.14 -9.78
C ASN A 66 -5.16 4.06 -10.72
N SER A 67 -5.23 3.73 -12.01
CA SER A 67 -6.01 4.50 -12.98
C SER A 67 -7.52 4.40 -12.77
N ARG A 68 -8.00 3.36 -12.07
CA ARG A 68 -9.42 2.99 -11.88
C ARG A 68 -9.95 3.25 -10.46
N VAL A 69 -9.08 3.28 -9.45
CA VAL A 69 -9.45 3.31 -8.03
C VAL A 69 -8.76 4.46 -7.30
N THR A 70 -9.50 5.13 -6.42
CA THR A 70 -9.01 6.14 -5.48
C THR A 70 -9.47 5.77 -4.07
N ILE A 71 -8.61 5.95 -3.07
CA ILE A 71 -8.93 5.70 -1.66
C ILE A 71 -8.85 7.03 -0.91
N ALA A 72 -9.97 7.50 -0.38
CA ALA A 72 -10.12 8.79 0.28
C ALA A 72 -10.57 8.64 1.75
N GLY A 73 -10.52 9.76 2.50
CA GLY A 73 -10.92 9.80 3.90
C GLY A 73 -9.83 9.34 4.87
N ILE A 74 -8.56 9.41 4.46
CA ILE A 74 -7.43 9.09 5.33
C ILE A 74 -7.28 10.22 6.36
N PRO A 75 -7.35 9.92 7.67
CA PRO A 75 -7.19 10.92 8.71
C PRO A 75 -5.73 11.35 8.83
N ASP A 76 -5.49 12.61 9.17
CA ASP A 76 -4.13 13.15 9.40
C ASP A 76 -3.34 12.36 10.45
N GLU A 77 -4.02 11.67 11.37
CA GLU A 77 -3.41 10.80 12.38
C GLU A 77 -2.59 9.66 11.79
N ALA A 78 -3.05 9.07 10.68
CA ALA A 78 -2.35 7.98 10.02
C ALA A 78 -0.98 8.41 9.46
N GLU A 79 -0.76 9.72 9.28
CA GLU A 79 0.51 10.29 8.85
C GLU A 79 1.42 10.71 10.02
N ARG A 80 0.89 10.83 11.25
CA ARG A 80 1.68 11.28 12.42
C ARG A 80 2.64 10.22 12.94
N TYR A 81 2.31 8.94 12.78
CA TYR A 81 3.16 7.85 13.26
C TYR A 81 4.19 7.43 12.20
N LEU A 82 5.44 7.87 12.40
CA LEU A 82 6.54 7.58 11.48
C LEU A 82 7.26 6.27 11.84
N LEU A 83 7.41 5.41 10.85
CA LEU A 83 8.29 4.24 10.87
C LEU A 83 9.62 4.60 10.20
N GLY A 84 10.49 5.32 10.91
CA GLY A 84 11.71 5.89 10.32
C GLY A 84 11.41 7.23 9.64
N SER A 85 11.60 7.33 8.32
CA SER A 85 11.41 8.58 7.56
C SER A 85 10.02 8.73 6.91
N ARG A 86 9.12 7.76 7.08
CA ARG A 86 7.79 7.72 6.44
C ARG A 86 6.74 7.18 7.39
N SER A 87 5.49 7.56 7.18
CA SER A 87 4.32 6.93 7.79
C SER A 87 4.19 5.47 7.36
N ALA A 88 3.38 4.69 8.07
CA ALA A 88 3.10 3.31 7.68
C ALA A 88 2.43 3.23 6.29
N LEU A 89 1.51 4.15 5.98
CA LEU A 89 0.92 4.26 4.63
C LEU A 89 1.94 4.68 3.57
N GLY A 90 2.84 5.61 3.91
CA GLY A 90 3.95 6.00 3.04
C GLY A 90 4.88 4.82 2.71
N TRP A 91 5.03 3.87 3.64
CA TRP A 91 5.74 2.63 3.37
C TRP A 91 4.99 1.69 2.43
N ILE A 92 3.67 1.53 2.59
CA ILE A 92 2.86 0.74 1.65
C ILE A 92 2.99 1.30 0.23
N ILE A 93 2.84 2.62 0.06
CA ILE A 93 2.94 3.29 -1.24
C ILE A 93 4.32 3.04 -1.90
N ASP A 94 5.39 3.02 -1.11
CA ASP A 94 6.74 2.79 -1.66
C ASP A 94 7.02 1.33 -1.98
N ARG A 95 6.48 0.38 -1.21
CA ARG A 95 6.77 -1.05 -1.33
C ARG A 95 5.84 -1.78 -2.31
N TYR A 96 4.55 -1.46 -2.29
CA TYR A 96 3.55 -2.07 -3.16
C TYR A 96 3.53 -1.33 -4.50
N ARG A 97 4.54 -1.59 -5.32
CA ARG A 97 4.65 -1.15 -6.70
C ARG A 97 5.34 -2.21 -7.53
N VAL A 98 4.96 -2.31 -8.80
CA VAL A 98 5.67 -3.17 -9.75
C VAL A 98 7.06 -2.58 -9.96
N THR A 99 8.09 -3.39 -9.72
CA THR A 99 9.49 -3.01 -9.94
C THR A 99 10.23 -4.10 -10.66
N THR A 100 11.23 -3.73 -11.45
CA THR A 100 12.13 -4.67 -12.11
C THR A 100 13.53 -4.41 -11.61
N ASP A 101 14.16 -5.43 -11.03
CA ASP A 101 15.56 -5.35 -10.66
C ASP A 101 16.42 -5.31 -11.93
N LYS A 102 17.25 -4.28 -12.07
CA LYS A 102 18.02 -4.07 -13.31
C LYS A 102 19.15 -5.08 -13.49
N ALA A 103 19.67 -5.64 -12.40
CA ALA A 103 20.81 -6.54 -12.45
C ALA A 103 20.38 -7.96 -12.83
N SER A 104 19.28 -8.44 -12.27
CA SER A 104 18.75 -9.78 -12.48
C SER A 104 17.62 -9.86 -13.51
N GLY A 105 16.96 -8.73 -13.83
CA GLY A 105 15.76 -8.70 -14.66
C GLY A 105 14.50 -9.20 -13.96
N ILE A 106 14.58 -9.57 -12.68
CA ILE A 106 13.45 -10.11 -11.92
C ILE A 106 12.41 -9.02 -11.70
N VAL A 107 11.16 -9.32 -12.06
CA VAL A 107 9.99 -8.47 -11.79
C VAL A 107 9.47 -8.83 -10.40
N ASN A 108 9.30 -7.81 -9.56
CA ASN A 108 8.62 -7.89 -8.28
C ASN A 108 7.25 -7.21 -8.46
N ASP A 109 6.21 -8.03 -8.62
CA ASP A 109 4.82 -7.60 -8.75
C ASP A 109 4.06 -7.95 -7.45
N PRO A 110 3.62 -6.94 -6.66
CA PRO A 110 2.84 -7.21 -5.43
C PRO A 110 1.47 -7.84 -5.71
N ASN A 111 0.98 -7.80 -6.96
CA ASN A 111 -0.28 -8.41 -7.34
C ASN A 111 -0.18 -9.94 -7.42
N ASP A 112 1.02 -10.51 -7.59
CA ASP A 112 1.20 -11.97 -7.66
C ASP A 112 0.70 -12.65 -6.37
N TRP A 113 0.96 -12.04 -5.21
CA TRP A 113 0.41 -12.52 -3.93
C TRP A 113 -1.12 -12.48 -3.92
N CYS A 114 -1.72 -11.43 -4.48
CA CYS A 114 -3.18 -11.26 -4.53
C CYS A 114 -3.80 -12.33 -5.43
N ASP A 115 -3.14 -12.65 -6.54
CA ASP A 115 -3.52 -13.69 -7.49
C ASP A 115 -3.41 -15.09 -6.86
N GLU A 116 -2.28 -15.41 -6.21
CA GLU A 116 -2.03 -16.69 -5.52
C GLU A 116 -3.07 -16.99 -4.43
N HIS A 117 -3.55 -15.96 -3.74
CA HIS A 117 -4.50 -16.10 -2.63
C HIS A 117 -5.95 -15.80 -3.04
N ALA A 118 -6.22 -15.60 -4.34
CA ALA A 118 -7.53 -15.24 -4.87
C ALA A 118 -8.19 -14.05 -4.12
N ASN A 119 -7.37 -13.07 -3.72
CA ASN A 119 -7.79 -11.91 -2.94
C ASN A 119 -7.36 -10.60 -3.64
N PRO A 120 -8.12 -10.15 -4.66
CA PRO A 120 -7.78 -8.95 -5.42
C PRO A 120 -7.75 -7.67 -4.58
N THR A 121 -8.53 -7.59 -3.51
CA THR A 121 -8.64 -6.38 -2.68
C THR A 121 -7.63 -6.33 -1.54
N TYR A 122 -6.72 -7.30 -1.42
CA TYR A 122 -5.81 -7.43 -0.29
C TYR A 122 -5.06 -6.13 0.04
N ILE A 123 -4.52 -5.45 -0.97
CA ILE A 123 -3.74 -4.22 -0.77
C ILE A 123 -4.65 -3.07 -0.29
N VAL A 124 -5.90 -3.01 -0.75
CA VAL A 124 -6.89 -2.04 -0.26
C VAL A 124 -7.22 -2.31 1.21
N ASP A 125 -7.42 -3.57 1.58
CA ASP A 125 -7.72 -3.96 2.95
C ASP A 125 -6.53 -3.71 3.88
N LEU A 126 -5.31 -3.87 3.37
CA LEU A 126 -4.08 -3.49 4.07
C LEU A 126 -4.04 -1.99 4.35
N ILE A 127 -4.36 -1.14 3.37
CA ILE A 127 -4.41 0.32 3.56
C ILE A 127 -5.44 0.69 4.65
N LYS A 128 -6.64 0.10 4.60
CA LYS A 128 -7.69 0.36 5.60
C LYS A 128 -7.23 0.00 7.02
N LYS A 129 -6.59 -1.15 7.19
CA LYS A 129 -6.12 -1.62 8.51
C LYS A 129 -4.96 -0.79 9.04
N VAL A 130 -3.98 -0.47 8.19
CA VAL A 130 -2.85 0.38 8.59
C VAL A 130 -3.29 1.80 8.94
N THR A 131 -4.39 2.28 8.37
CA THR A 131 -4.98 3.56 8.74
C THR A 131 -5.58 3.57 10.15
N THR A 132 -6.00 2.41 10.69
CA THR A 132 -6.53 2.28 12.05
C THR A 132 -5.44 2.13 13.12
N SER A 133 -4.25 1.70 12.72
CA SER A 133 -3.16 1.28 13.62
C SER A 133 -2.40 2.44 14.24
#